data_AF-A0A954F423-F1
#
_entry.id   AF-A0A954F423-F1
#
_cell.length_a   1.000
_cell.length_b   1.000
_cell.length_c   1.000
_cell.angle_alpha   90.00
_cell.angle_beta   90.00
_cell.angle_gamma   90.00
#
_symmetry.space_group_name_H-M   'P 1'
#
loop_
_entity.id
_entity.type
_entity.pdbx_description
1 polymer ?
#
loop_
_entity_poly.entity_id
_entity_poly.type
_entity_poly.pdbx_seq_one_letter_code
_entity_poly.pdbx_strand_id
1 'polypeptide(L)'
;MSEANETTVSDSGMDRRSFLRGGLSVAAGMGAFVAALKPLADLDPDDLPSIDGFLQKHYKEMNEEEMEAALKRISDRVQERWNVVPNVRDVRPEEGVEFVYALNLSRCIGCRRCVHACVAENNQSRSPEIQYIRVLEMPRGTLDLEKGNHHYDHPTVPDDDHFYMPVQCHQCENPPCVKVCPVEATWTEPDGITVVDY
;
A
#
# COMPACT_ATOMS: atom_id res chain seq x y z
N MET A 1 -12.99 -20.14 -84.73
CA MET A 1 -13.70 -20.42 -83.47
C MET A 1 -12.94 -19.72 -82.36
N SER A 2 -13.69 -19.08 -81.46
CA SER A 2 -13.26 -18.32 -80.26
C SER A 2 -12.73 -16.92 -80.59
N GLU A 3 -13.59 -15.91 -80.73
CA GLU A 3 -14.41 -15.19 -79.72
C GLU A 3 -13.57 -14.29 -78.80
N ALA A 4 -13.82 -12.99 -78.95
CA ALA A 4 -13.35 -11.91 -78.11
C ALA A 4 -13.97 -12.05 -76.71
N ASN A 5 -13.16 -11.86 -75.66
CA ASN A 5 -13.67 -11.76 -74.29
C ASN A 5 -13.63 -10.30 -73.86
N GLU A 6 -14.83 -9.76 -73.68
CA GLU A 6 -15.16 -8.40 -73.31
C GLU A 6 -14.93 -8.23 -71.80
N THR A 7 -13.91 -7.46 -71.43
CA THR A 7 -13.66 -7.08 -70.02
C THR A 7 -14.78 -6.18 -69.52
N THR A 8 -15.73 -6.76 -68.81
CA THR A 8 -16.72 -6.00 -68.03
C THR A 8 -16.09 -5.53 -66.72
N VAL A 9 -15.92 -4.22 -66.62
CA VAL A 9 -15.54 -3.53 -65.38
C VAL A 9 -16.74 -3.62 -64.43
N SER A 10 -16.63 -4.46 -63.38
CA SER A 10 -17.58 -4.48 -62.27
C SER A 10 -17.28 -3.27 -61.36
N ASP A 11 -18.11 -2.25 -61.50
CA ASP A 11 -18.19 -1.08 -60.62
C ASP A 11 -18.59 -1.53 -59.20
N SER A 12 -17.64 -1.50 -58.27
CA SER A 12 -17.87 -1.76 -56.84
C SER A 12 -18.09 -0.43 -56.10
N GLY A 13 -19.14 0.28 -56.47
CA GLY A 13 -19.63 1.42 -55.71
C GLY A 13 -20.12 0.98 -54.33
N MET A 14 -19.54 1.52 -53.26
CA MET A 14 -20.02 1.31 -51.88
C MET A 14 -21.51 1.66 -51.77
N ASP A 15 -22.34 0.65 -51.51
CA ASP A 15 -23.77 0.83 -51.25
C ASP A 15 -23.99 1.67 -49.97
N ARG A 16 -24.95 2.60 -50.00
CA ARG A 16 -25.25 3.52 -48.89
C ARG A 16 -25.54 2.78 -47.59
N ARG A 17 -26.12 1.57 -47.68
CA ARG A 17 -26.34 0.70 -46.51
C ARG A 17 -25.04 0.12 -45.95
N SER A 18 -24.06 -0.19 -46.79
CA SER A 18 -22.74 -0.64 -46.36
C SER A 18 -21.98 0.49 -45.66
N PHE A 19 -22.03 1.71 -46.23
CA PHE A 19 -21.44 2.90 -45.62
C PHE A 19 -22.08 3.25 -44.27
N LEU A 20 -23.42 3.21 -44.17
CA LEU A 20 -24.12 3.48 -42.91
C LEU A 20 -23.87 2.39 -41.86
N ARG A 21 -23.85 1.10 -42.24
CA ARG A 21 -23.53 0.01 -41.31
C ARG A 21 -22.09 0.07 -40.82
N GLY A 22 -21.13 0.32 -41.73
CA GLY A 22 -19.72 0.48 -41.39
C GLY A 22 -19.45 1.73 -40.55
N GLY A 23 -20.09 2.86 -40.87
CA GLY A 23 -19.98 4.08 -40.09
C GLY A 23 -20.57 3.94 -38.68
N LEU A 24 -21.72 3.27 -38.55
CA LEU A 24 -22.36 3.03 -37.26
C LEU A 24 -21.54 2.07 -36.38
N SER A 25 -20.97 1.01 -36.94
CA SER A 25 -20.12 0.06 -36.20
C SER A 25 -18.79 0.67 -35.77
N VAL A 26 -18.17 1.50 -36.62
CA VAL A 26 -16.94 2.25 -36.27
C VAL A 26 -17.24 3.27 -35.17
N ALA A 27 -18.31 4.06 -35.30
CA ALA A 27 -18.68 5.06 -34.29
C ALA A 27 -19.03 4.41 -32.94
N ALA A 28 -19.79 3.31 -32.94
CA ALA A 28 -20.10 2.56 -31.74
C ALA A 28 -18.85 1.92 -31.10
N GLY A 29 -17.95 1.37 -31.92
CA GLY A 29 -16.67 0.82 -31.46
C GLY A 29 -15.76 1.87 -30.83
N MET A 30 -15.65 3.05 -31.44
CA MET A 30 -14.89 4.17 -30.88
C MET A 30 -15.52 4.70 -29.59
N GLY A 31 -16.85 4.83 -29.53
CA GLY A 31 -17.56 5.25 -28.32
C GLY A 31 -17.35 4.28 -27.15
N ALA A 32 -17.43 2.97 -27.41
CA ALA A 32 -17.17 1.94 -26.40
C ALA A 32 -15.71 1.94 -25.93
N PHE A 33 -14.75 2.12 -26.84
CA PHE A 33 -13.34 2.20 -26.51
C PHE A 33 -13.00 3.43 -25.65
N VAL A 34 -13.53 4.61 -26.00
CA VAL A 34 -13.35 5.83 -25.20
C VAL A 34 -13.99 5.68 -23.82
N ALA A 35 -15.18 5.09 -23.73
CA ALA A 35 -15.83 4.82 -22.46
C ALA A 35 -15.02 3.85 -21.58
N ALA A 36 -14.37 2.84 -22.18
CA ALA A 36 -13.51 1.90 -21.48
C ALA A 36 -12.20 2.54 -20.98
N LEU A 37 -11.68 3.55 -21.69
CA LEU A 37 -10.48 4.30 -21.28
C LEU A 37 -10.78 5.47 -20.33
N LYS A 38 -12.04 5.87 -20.17
CA LYS A 38 -12.43 6.99 -19.28
C LYS A 38 -11.85 6.87 -17.86
N PRO A 39 -11.80 5.70 -17.19
CA PRO A 39 -11.19 5.59 -15.87
C PRO A 39 -9.70 5.92 -15.83
N LEU A 40 -8.98 5.80 -16.96
CA LEU A 40 -7.57 6.19 -17.05
C LEU A 40 -7.38 7.71 -17.12
N ALA A 41 -8.41 8.46 -17.53
CA ALA A 41 -8.37 9.93 -17.57
C ALA A 41 -8.44 10.55 -16.16
N ASP A 42 -8.94 9.80 -15.18
CA ASP A 42 -9.02 10.21 -13.77
C ASP A 42 -7.76 9.81 -12.96
N LEU A 43 -6.79 9.11 -13.57
CA LEU A 43 -5.53 8.76 -12.92
C LEU A 43 -4.57 9.95 -12.98
N ASP A 44 -3.97 10.27 -11.84
CA ASP A 44 -2.86 11.22 -11.78
C ASP A 44 -1.65 10.61 -12.51
N PRO A 45 -1.09 11.27 -13.55
CA PRO A 45 0.11 10.78 -14.23
C PRO A 45 1.28 10.51 -13.27
N ASP A 46 1.34 11.22 -12.14
CA ASP A 46 2.38 11.05 -11.12
C ASP A 46 2.20 9.77 -10.28
N ASP A 47 0.99 9.19 -10.28
CA ASP A 47 0.66 7.96 -9.55
C ASP A 47 0.79 6.70 -10.44
N LEU A 48 1.06 6.87 -11.74
CA LEU A 48 1.37 5.76 -12.63
C LEU A 48 2.80 5.26 -12.37
N PRO A 49 2.99 3.97 -12.06
CA PRO A 49 4.34 3.44 -11.88
C PRO A 49 5.12 3.51 -13.20
N SER A 50 6.37 3.97 -13.14
CA SER A 50 7.35 3.77 -14.22
C SER A 50 7.45 2.27 -14.55
N ILE A 51 7.85 1.90 -15.76
CA ILE A 51 8.03 0.47 -16.14
C ILE A 51 8.94 -0.24 -15.13
N ASP A 52 10.04 0.40 -14.75
CA ASP A 52 10.96 -0.11 -13.73
C ASP A 52 10.34 -0.23 -12.34
N GLY A 53 9.29 0.55 -12.06
CA GLY A 53 8.55 0.52 -10.80
C GLY A 53 7.51 -0.58 -10.79
N PHE A 54 6.87 -0.80 -11.94
CA PHE A 54 5.94 -1.90 -12.17
C PHE A 54 6.63 -3.27 -12.12
N LEU A 55 7.88 -3.36 -12.59
CA LEU A 55 8.68 -4.59 -12.58
C LEU A 55 9.59 -4.72 -11.33
N GLN A 56 9.45 -3.82 -10.35
CA GLN A 56 10.25 -3.87 -9.13
C GLN A 56 9.98 -5.19 -8.38
N LYS A 57 11.05 -5.86 -7.95
CA LYS A 57 10.98 -7.07 -7.11
C LYS A 57 10.71 -6.73 -5.65
N HIS A 58 10.31 -7.73 -4.88
CA HIS A 58 10.20 -7.61 -3.43
C HIS A 58 11.55 -7.27 -2.79
N TYR A 59 11.52 -6.60 -1.64
CA TYR A 59 12.73 -6.08 -0.99
C TYR A 59 13.82 -7.15 -0.81
N LYS A 60 13.44 -8.35 -0.38
CA LYS A 60 14.37 -9.48 -0.16
C LYS A 60 14.99 -10.06 -1.44
N GLU A 61 14.39 -9.80 -2.60
CA GLU A 61 14.82 -10.35 -3.89
C GLU A 61 15.70 -9.40 -4.69
N MET A 62 15.75 -8.12 -4.28
CA MET A 62 16.59 -7.11 -4.91
C MET A 62 18.06 -7.29 -4.51
N ASN A 63 18.95 -7.25 -5.50
CA ASN A 63 20.38 -7.10 -5.25
C ASN A 63 20.76 -5.64 -4.89
N GLU A 64 22.01 -5.40 -4.53
CA GLU A 64 22.48 -4.06 -4.12
C GLU A 64 22.29 -2.99 -5.21
N GLU A 65 22.57 -3.31 -6.47
CA GLU A 65 22.40 -2.37 -7.60
C GLU A 65 20.91 -2.06 -7.85
N GLU A 66 20.05 -3.09 -7.79
CA GLU A 66 18.60 -2.95 -7.92
C GLU A 66 18.02 -2.10 -6.78
N MET A 67 18.51 -2.30 -5.55
CA MET A 67 18.12 -1.52 -4.38
C MET A 67 18.55 -0.07 -4.53
N GLU A 68 19.81 0.20 -4.90
CA GLU A 68 20.31 1.56 -5.08
C GLU A 68 19.51 2.31 -6.16
N ALA A 69 19.21 1.64 -7.27
CA ALA A 69 18.38 2.19 -8.33
C ALA A 69 16.96 2.53 -7.83
N ALA A 70 16.36 1.66 -7.02
CA ALA A 70 15.04 1.89 -6.41
C ALA A 70 15.07 3.09 -5.44
N LEU A 71 16.05 3.16 -4.54
CA LEU A 71 16.19 4.27 -3.59
C LEU A 71 16.44 5.59 -4.29
N LYS A 72 17.30 5.61 -5.32
CA LYS A 72 17.55 6.79 -6.14
C LYS A 72 16.27 7.26 -6.82
N ARG A 73 15.51 6.36 -7.44
CA ARG A 73 14.23 6.69 -8.08
C ARG A 73 13.21 7.28 -7.09
N ILE A 74 13.12 6.71 -5.88
CA ILE A 74 12.26 7.25 -4.82
C ILE A 74 12.72 8.65 -4.42
N SER A 75 14.02 8.84 -4.22
CA SER A 75 14.63 10.12 -3.87
C SER A 75 14.35 11.20 -4.92
N ASP A 76 14.57 10.88 -6.20
CA ASP A 76 14.33 11.79 -7.32
C ASP A 76 12.85 12.20 -7.39
N ARG A 77 11.93 11.24 -7.27
CA ARG A 77 10.48 11.51 -7.28
C ARG A 77 10.05 12.42 -6.13
N VAL A 78 10.58 12.20 -4.92
CA VAL A 78 10.28 13.04 -3.76
C VAL A 78 10.82 14.46 -3.96
N GLN A 79 12.04 14.59 -4.49
CA GLN A 79 12.64 15.89 -4.81
C GLN A 79 11.84 16.64 -5.88
N GLU A 80 11.37 15.97 -6.93
CA GLU A 80 10.54 16.58 -7.97
C GLU A 80 9.17 17.03 -7.44
N ARG A 81 8.49 16.16 -6.70
CA ARG A 81 7.11 16.41 -6.22
C ARG A 81 7.04 17.45 -5.10
N TRP A 82 8.00 17.41 -4.17
CA TRP A 82 7.93 18.21 -2.93
C TRP A 82 9.01 19.28 -2.83
N ASN A 83 9.97 19.31 -3.76
CA ASN A 83 11.11 20.24 -3.75
C ASN A 83 11.92 20.17 -2.44
N VAL A 84 12.08 18.96 -1.89
CA VAL A 84 12.91 18.67 -0.70
C VAL A 84 13.95 17.63 -1.05
N VAL A 85 15.16 17.74 -0.49
CA VAL A 85 16.20 16.71 -0.63
C VAL A 85 15.94 15.61 0.41
N PRO A 86 15.44 14.43 0.02
CA PRO A 86 15.13 13.39 0.99
C PRO A 86 16.40 12.64 1.39
N ASN A 87 16.41 12.10 2.61
CA ASN A 87 17.44 11.18 3.07
C ASN A 87 16.84 9.76 3.11
N VAL A 88 16.90 9.06 1.98
CA VAL A 88 16.41 7.68 1.84
C VAL A 88 17.57 6.73 2.08
N ARG A 89 17.43 5.77 3.00
CA ARG A 89 18.47 4.80 3.33
C ARG A 89 17.88 3.41 3.51
N ASP A 90 18.71 2.42 3.25
CA ASP A 90 18.45 1.03 3.56
C ASP A 90 19.18 0.68 4.87
N VAL A 91 18.46 0.75 5.99
CA VAL A 91 19.02 0.43 7.31
C VAL A 91 19.00 -1.08 7.48
N ARG A 92 20.18 -1.67 7.63
CA ARG A 92 20.36 -3.12 7.81
C ARG A 92 20.40 -3.48 9.30
N PRO A 93 19.98 -4.71 9.65
CA PRO A 93 20.05 -5.20 11.03
C PRO A 93 21.50 -5.23 11.52
N GLU A 94 21.70 -4.82 12.77
CA GLU A 94 23.03 -4.75 13.39
C GLU A 94 23.47 -6.12 13.90
N GLU A 95 24.70 -6.54 13.58
CA GLU A 95 25.22 -7.85 13.99
C GLU A 95 25.41 -7.93 15.52
N GLY A 96 24.82 -8.96 16.14
CA GLY A 96 24.92 -9.19 17.58
C GLY A 96 24.10 -8.24 18.44
N VAL A 97 23.20 -7.46 17.84
CA VAL A 97 22.23 -6.61 18.54
C VAL A 97 20.89 -7.33 18.62
N GLU A 98 20.15 -7.13 19.72
CA GLU A 98 18.76 -7.59 19.85
C GLU A 98 17.92 -6.43 20.37
N PHE A 99 16.87 -6.07 19.64
CA PHE A 99 15.96 -4.99 20.02
C PHE A 99 14.81 -5.50 20.89
N VAL A 100 14.67 -4.89 22.06
CA VAL A 100 13.55 -5.15 22.97
C VAL A 100 12.94 -3.83 23.41
N TYR A 101 11.61 -3.77 23.47
CA TYR A 101 10.91 -2.67 24.11
C TYR A 101 10.14 -3.18 25.35
N ALA A 102 10.11 -2.36 26.40
CA ALA A 102 9.35 -2.63 27.61
C ALA A 102 8.51 -1.42 27.99
N LEU A 103 7.22 -1.65 28.29
CA LEU A 103 6.30 -0.59 28.72
C LEU A 103 6.01 -0.71 30.20
N ASN A 104 6.23 0.38 30.94
CA ASN A 104 5.83 0.47 32.33
C ASN A 104 4.34 0.86 32.44
N LEU A 105 3.47 -0.15 32.61
CA LEU A 105 2.02 0.06 32.70
C LEU A 105 1.60 0.92 33.90
N SER A 106 2.38 0.96 34.98
CA SER A 106 2.08 1.81 36.14
C SER A 106 2.18 3.32 35.86
N ARG A 107 2.83 3.69 34.75
CA ARG A 107 2.97 5.09 34.30
C ARG A 107 2.04 5.43 33.14
N CYS A 108 1.35 4.45 32.57
CA CYS A 108 0.42 4.69 31.48
C CYS A 108 -0.86 5.34 32.03
N ILE A 109 -1.15 6.56 31.56
CA ILE A 109 -2.32 7.35 31.97
C ILE A 109 -3.43 7.34 30.92
N GLY A 110 -3.38 6.46 29.92
CA GLY A 110 -4.41 6.38 28.89
C GLY A 110 -4.46 7.55 27.89
N CYS A 111 -3.45 8.42 27.84
CA CYS A 111 -3.48 9.65 27.03
C CYS A 111 -3.38 9.45 25.50
N ARG A 112 -3.14 8.23 25.01
CA ARG A 112 -3.01 7.86 23.58
C ARG A 112 -2.00 8.67 22.75
N ARG A 113 -1.09 9.44 23.37
CA ARG A 113 -0.03 10.17 22.64
C ARG A 113 0.90 9.24 21.85
N CYS A 114 1.16 8.03 22.36
CA CYS A 114 1.92 7.00 21.65
C CYS A 114 1.23 6.57 20.34
N VAL A 115 -0.10 6.47 20.34
CA VAL A 115 -0.91 6.12 19.16
C VAL A 115 -0.78 7.20 18.09
N HIS A 116 -1.02 8.46 18.46
CA HIS A 116 -0.95 9.57 17.51
C HIS A 116 0.47 9.82 16.98
N ALA A 117 1.50 9.64 17.81
CA ALA A 117 2.88 9.71 17.38
C ALA A 117 3.20 8.62 16.35
N CYS A 118 2.76 7.37 16.59
CA CYS A 118 2.95 6.27 15.66
C CYS A 118 2.24 6.50 14.31
N VAL A 119 1.00 7.00 14.34
CA VAL A 119 0.25 7.36 13.12
C VAL A 119 0.97 8.45 12.33
N ALA A 120 1.49 9.47 13.01
CA ALA A 120 2.22 10.58 12.38
C ALA A 120 3.55 10.11 11.76
N GLU A 121 4.31 9.29 12.48
CA GLU A 121 5.62 8.80 12.03
C GLU A 121 5.49 7.82 10.86
N ASN A 122 4.51 6.92 10.91
CA ASN A 122 4.36 5.82 9.95
C ASN A 122 3.39 6.17 8.80
N ASN A 123 3.03 7.44 8.64
CA ASN A 123 2.15 7.92 7.57
C ASN A 123 0.84 7.12 7.43
N GLN A 124 0.26 6.67 8.55
CA GLN A 124 -0.96 5.85 8.52
C GLN A 124 -2.16 6.67 8.07
N SER A 125 -3.12 5.99 7.43
CA SER A 125 -4.36 6.63 7.01
C SER A 125 -5.12 7.18 8.22
N ARG A 126 -5.66 8.38 8.04
CA ARG A 126 -6.54 9.07 9.00
C ARG A 126 -8.02 8.89 8.62
N SER A 127 -8.29 8.38 7.41
CA SER A 127 -9.62 8.12 6.89
C SER A 127 -9.54 6.98 5.85
N PRO A 128 -9.85 5.72 6.22
CA PRO A 128 -10.21 5.26 7.56
C PRO A 128 -9.05 5.41 8.56
N GLU A 129 -9.36 5.57 9.85
CA GLU A 129 -8.34 5.65 10.90
C GLU A 129 -7.66 4.28 11.07
N ILE A 130 -6.37 4.23 10.73
CA ILE A 130 -5.50 3.07 10.94
C ILE A 130 -4.58 3.39 12.11
N GLN A 131 -4.49 2.47 13.07
CA GLN A 131 -3.63 2.59 14.25
C GLN A 131 -2.93 1.26 14.51
N TYR A 132 -1.59 1.26 14.57
CA TYR A 132 -0.80 0.08 14.95
C TYR A 132 -0.73 -0.16 16.46
N ILE A 133 -1.08 0.85 17.27
CA ILE A 133 -1.10 0.76 18.73
C ILE A 133 -2.54 1.01 19.19
N ARG A 134 -3.06 0.14 20.04
CA ARG A 134 -4.35 0.32 20.72
C ARG A 134 -4.12 0.42 22.22
N VAL A 135 -4.69 1.43 22.88
CA VAL A 135 -4.63 1.53 24.34
C VAL A 135 -5.93 1.03 24.92
N LEU A 136 -5.85 -0.03 25.72
CA LEU A 136 -6.99 -0.60 26.42
C LEU A 136 -7.09 0.02 27.82
N GLU A 137 -8.26 0.52 28.18
CA GLU A 137 -8.65 0.78 29.56
C GLU A 137 -9.12 -0.53 30.18
N MET A 138 -8.47 -0.92 31.27
CA MET A 138 -8.62 -2.23 31.90
C MET A 138 -9.05 -2.06 33.35
N PRO A 139 -10.11 -2.74 33.83
CA PRO A 139 -10.44 -2.74 35.25
C PRO A 139 -9.28 -3.26 36.09
N ARG A 140 -8.99 -2.64 37.22
CA ARG A 140 -7.96 -3.13 38.14
C ARG A 140 -8.32 -4.52 38.68
N GLY A 141 -7.29 -5.33 38.91
CA GLY A 141 -7.45 -6.69 39.45
C GLY A 141 -7.69 -7.78 38.41
N THR A 142 -7.64 -7.46 37.11
CA THR A 142 -7.76 -8.44 36.02
C THR A 142 -6.81 -8.12 34.86
N LEU A 143 -6.33 -9.16 34.18
CA LEU A 143 -5.60 -9.07 32.89
C LEU A 143 -6.41 -9.67 31.73
N ASP A 144 -7.69 -9.97 31.99
CA ASP A 144 -8.65 -10.45 30.98
C ASP A 144 -8.90 -9.37 29.92
N LEU A 145 -8.32 -9.56 28.72
CA LEU A 145 -8.38 -8.63 27.60
C LEU A 145 -9.80 -8.35 27.10
N GLU A 146 -10.73 -9.30 27.30
CA GLU A 146 -12.13 -9.14 26.90
C GLU A 146 -12.85 -8.04 27.70
N LYS A 147 -12.32 -7.69 28.87
CA LYS A 147 -12.82 -6.58 29.70
C LYS A 147 -12.19 -5.23 29.34
N GLY A 148 -11.25 -5.22 28.39
CA GLY A 148 -10.58 -4.02 27.94
C GLY A 148 -11.46 -3.18 27.02
N ASN A 149 -11.57 -1.88 27.31
CA ASN A 149 -12.22 -0.92 26.43
C ASN A 149 -11.17 -0.11 25.67
N HIS A 150 -11.21 -0.08 24.35
CA HIS A 150 -10.33 0.78 23.54
C HIS A 150 -11.01 2.07 23.05
N HIS A 151 -12.32 2.20 23.27
CA HIS A 151 -13.16 3.32 22.86
C HIS A 151 -13.52 4.25 24.02
N TYR A 152 -12.83 4.18 25.16
CA TYR A 152 -13.09 5.06 26.30
C TYR A 152 -12.92 6.54 25.91
N ASP A 153 -13.91 7.37 26.25
CA ASP A 153 -13.96 8.80 25.92
C ASP A 153 -14.58 9.66 27.04
N HIS A 154 -14.69 9.09 28.25
CA HIS A 154 -15.28 9.79 29.38
C HIS A 154 -14.39 10.96 29.85
N PRO A 155 -14.97 11.96 30.55
CA PRO A 155 -14.25 13.19 30.92
C PRO A 155 -13.05 12.99 31.87
N THR A 156 -12.94 11.83 32.50
CA THR A 156 -12.06 11.59 33.66
C THR A 156 -11.01 10.53 33.36
N VAL A 157 -10.14 10.76 32.38
CA VAL A 157 -9.00 9.87 32.09
C VAL A 157 -7.73 10.51 32.68
N PRO A 158 -6.98 9.83 33.57
CA PRO A 158 -7.13 8.42 33.99
C PRO A 158 -8.24 8.19 35.03
N ASP A 159 -8.87 7.02 34.97
CA ASP A 159 -9.81 6.50 35.96
C ASP A 159 -9.08 5.73 37.09
N ASP A 160 -9.45 5.98 38.35
CA ASP A 160 -8.79 5.39 39.53
C ASP A 160 -9.00 3.88 39.66
N ASP A 161 -10.14 3.36 39.20
CA ASP A 161 -10.50 1.94 39.24
C ASP A 161 -9.91 1.16 38.05
N HIS A 162 -9.22 1.84 37.14
CA HIS A 162 -8.66 1.26 35.94
C HIS A 162 -7.13 1.43 35.85
N PHE A 163 -6.54 0.69 34.92
CA PHE A 163 -5.19 0.91 34.43
C PHE A 163 -5.21 0.85 32.89
N TYR A 164 -4.16 1.37 32.26
CA TYR A 164 -4.11 1.50 30.81
C TYR A 164 -3.00 0.63 30.23
N MET A 165 -3.35 -0.15 29.20
CA MET A 165 -2.46 -1.12 28.58
C MET A 165 -2.39 -0.90 27.07
N PRO A 166 -1.27 -0.31 26.57
CA PRO A 166 -0.99 -0.28 25.15
C PRO A 166 -0.70 -1.69 24.61
N VAL A 167 -1.33 -2.02 23.49
CA VAL A 167 -1.18 -3.27 22.75
C VAL A 167 -0.77 -2.93 21.31
N GLN A 168 0.30 -3.55 20.83
CA GLN A 168 0.90 -3.33 19.51
C GLN A 168 1.60 -4.61 19.04
N CYS A 169 2.27 -4.59 17.88
CA CYS A 169 3.14 -5.69 17.49
C CYS A 169 4.19 -5.95 18.58
N HIS A 170 4.25 -7.18 19.07
CA HIS A 170 5.16 -7.57 20.15
C HIS A 170 6.53 -8.04 19.65
N GLN A 171 6.76 -8.07 18.34
CA GLN A 171 8.02 -8.50 17.72
C GLN A 171 8.45 -9.87 18.27
N CYS A 172 7.54 -10.86 18.14
CA CYS A 172 7.74 -12.18 18.73
C CYS A 172 8.95 -12.89 18.11
N GLU A 173 9.78 -13.53 18.95
CA GLU A 173 10.90 -14.39 18.50
C GLU A 173 10.44 -15.54 17.58
N ASN A 174 9.24 -16.07 17.83
CA ASN A 174 8.63 -17.16 17.04
C ASN A 174 7.31 -16.70 16.41
N PRO A 175 7.34 -15.76 15.43
CA PRO A 175 6.14 -15.07 14.98
C PRO A 175 5.27 -15.98 14.09
N PRO A 176 4.01 -16.26 14.48
CA PRO A 176 3.10 -17.05 13.63
C PRO A 176 2.70 -16.31 12.34
N CYS A 177 2.70 -14.97 12.36
CA CYS A 177 2.39 -14.14 11.20
C CYS A 177 3.40 -14.29 10.05
N VAL A 178 4.68 -14.55 10.36
CA VAL A 178 5.71 -14.84 9.34
C VAL A 178 5.48 -16.22 8.74
N LYS A 179 5.23 -17.22 9.59
CA LYS A 179 5.05 -18.63 9.16
C LYS A 179 3.88 -18.84 8.19
N VAL A 180 2.86 -17.99 8.25
CA VAL A 180 1.63 -18.14 7.47
C VAL A 180 1.62 -17.29 6.20
N CYS A 181 2.58 -16.39 5.99
CA CYS A 181 2.59 -15.50 4.83
C CYS A 181 3.01 -16.25 3.56
N PRO A 182 2.09 -16.50 2.60
CA PRO A 182 2.37 -17.38 1.46
C PRO A 182 3.28 -16.73 0.41
N VAL A 183 3.36 -15.40 0.41
CA VAL A 183 4.16 -14.58 -0.52
C VAL A 183 5.45 -14.07 0.11
N GLU A 184 5.75 -14.50 1.35
CA GLU A 184 6.98 -14.12 2.08
C GLU A 184 7.20 -12.60 2.25
N ALA A 185 6.13 -11.81 2.23
CA ALA A 185 6.17 -10.37 2.50
C ALA A 185 6.48 -10.02 3.97
N THR A 186 6.64 -11.02 4.84
CA THR A 186 7.02 -10.85 6.23
C THR A 186 8.17 -11.79 6.59
N TRP A 187 9.13 -11.29 7.38
CA TRP A 187 10.27 -12.07 7.86
C TRP A 187 10.78 -11.54 9.20
N THR A 188 11.68 -12.28 9.83
CA THR A 188 12.37 -11.86 11.05
C THR A 188 13.83 -11.59 10.73
N GLU A 189 14.34 -10.45 11.17
CA GLU A 189 15.74 -10.05 11.03
C GLU A 189 16.60 -10.60 12.18
N PRO A 190 17.94 -10.69 12.00
CA PRO A 190 18.85 -11.17 13.03
C PRO A 190 18.83 -10.37 14.34
N ASP A 191 18.33 -9.13 14.30
CA ASP A 191 18.22 -8.23 15.45
C ASP A 191 16.89 -8.35 16.22
N GLY A 192 16.07 -9.33 15.86
CA GLY A 192 14.80 -9.64 16.53
C GLY A 192 13.59 -8.89 15.98
N ILE A 193 13.76 -8.01 14.97
CA ILE A 193 12.66 -7.27 14.37
C ILE A 193 11.89 -8.16 13.38
N THR A 194 10.56 -8.17 13.49
CA THR A 194 9.67 -8.72 12.45
C THR A 194 9.30 -7.62 11.47
N VAL A 195 9.73 -7.78 10.22
CA VAL A 195 9.52 -6.82 9.13
C VAL A 195 8.27 -7.18 8.33
N VAL A 196 7.59 -6.14 7.83
CA VAL A 196 6.46 -6.23 6.90
C VAL A 196 6.79 -5.38 5.68
N ASP A 197 6.88 -6.02 4.51
CA ASP A 197 7.02 -5.37 3.20
C ASP A 197 5.62 -5.07 2.65
N TYR A 198 5.33 -3.79 2.41
CA TYR A 198 3.99 -3.25 2.12
C TYR A 198 3.72 -3.05 0.63
#